data_AF-A0A2D3RA97-F1
#
_entry.id   AF-A0A2D3RA97-F1
#
_cell.length_a   1.000
_cell.length_b   1.000
_cell.length_c   1.000
_cell.angle_alpha   90.00
_cell.angle_beta   90.00
_cell.angle_gamma   90.00
#
_symmetry.space_group_name_H-M   'P 1'
#
loop_
_entity.id
_entity.type
_entity.pdbx_description
1 polymer ?
#
loop_
_entity_poly.entity_id
_entity_poly.type
_entity_poly.pdbx_seq_one_letter_code
_entity_poly.pdbx_strand_id
1 'polypeptide(L)'
;MRFVMRRIYSSIVPVALALASTSVDAANVPESTQLMVEREDAGKSTAPEPFPVVEFWQIMPSKIAEDLEEFLESVESELRAALVPTGETEAGWNTRGIDLIGHIESLPGGIANNGLLTLGEVPSLELFGKIPADILADWEYIQAGPKAVSPVDAKGGIFVAISPVHVVFLEADEIQTGKASCMKNPIAKASDHLTVYRYSGIPFDPASDASLEAETEAIVMHSMMGGLDSPVICSIYRRDQKGHLLNFAYTPDGRPLGLMDDAGDRLEIVSGFNLYEQLNANYTSAFTDDEQSGPAEAVSDPS
;
A
#
# COMPACT_ATOMS: atom_id res chain seq x y z
N MET A 1 -11.01 13.99 19.54
CA MET A 1 -10.18 12.85 19.99
C MET A 1 -10.83 11.47 19.81
N ARG A 2 -11.89 11.06 20.53
CA ARG A 2 -12.50 9.70 20.35
C ARG A 2 -13.15 9.43 18.98
N PHE A 3 -13.48 10.48 18.23
CA PHE A 3 -14.14 10.37 16.92
C PHE A 3 -13.17 10.36 15.72
N VAL A 4 -11.94 10.87 15.89
CA VAL A 4 -10.88 10.93 14.85
C VAL A 4 -10.17 9.58 14.74
N MET A 5 -9.89 8.95 15.89
CA MET A 5 -9.38 7.57 15.96
C MET A 5 -10.25 6.59 15.17
N ARG A 6 -11.58 6.68 15.26
CA ARG A 6 -12.49 5.74 14.59
C ARG A 6 -12.45 5.82 13.05
N ARG A 7 -11.96 6.93 12.48
CA ARG A 7 -11.80 7.12 11.03
C ARG A 7 -10.52 6.46 10.54
N ILE A 8 -9.38 6.71 11.19
CA ILE A 8 -8.11 6.00 10.94
C ILE A 8 -8.28 4.47 11.08
N TYR A 9 -9.09 4.03 12.05
CA TYR A 9 -9.32 2.61 12.33
C TYR A 9 -10.27 1.87 11.39
N SER A 10 -11.11 2.57 10.62
CA SER A 10 -11.91 1.93 9.57
C SER A 10 -11.12 1.86 8.25
N SER A 11 -10.11 2.74 8.12
CA SER A 11 -9.32 2.90 6.91
C SER A 11 -8.21 1.90 6.67
N ILE A 12 -7.50 1.61 7.75
CA ILE A 12 -6.19 0.99 7.68
C ILE A 12 -6.33 -0.52 7.73
N VAL A 13 -7.41 -1.02 8.34
CA VAL A 13 -7.61 -2.46 8.60
C VAL A 13 -7.84 -3.32 7.35
N PRO A 14 -8.41 -2.87 6.22
CA PRO A 14 -8.52 -3.73 5.05
C PRO A 14 -7.21 -3.83 4.24
N VAL A 15 -6.34 -2.81 4.35
CA VAL A 15 -5.14 -2.65 3.50
C VAL A 15 -3.84 -2.93 4.27
N ALA A 16 -3.88 -2.91 5.60
CA ALA A 16 -2.80 -3.35 6.48
C ALA A 16 -2.84 -4.86 6.77
N LEU A 17 -3.31 -5.66 5.82
CA LEU A 17 -3.21 -7.12 5.86
C LEU A 17 -2.27 -7.66 4.82
N ALA A 18 -1.06 -7.18 4.99
CA ALA A 18 -0.03 -8.10 5.39
C ALA A 18 0.61 -7.47 6.67
N LEU A 19 1.30 -8.20 7.56
CA LEU A 19 2.51 -7.71 8.29
C LEU A 19 2.44 -7.46 9.89
N ALA A 20 2.91 -8.29 10.86
CA ALA A 20 3.49 -7.99 12.24
C ALA A 20 4.89 -8.63 12.73
N SER A 21 5.97 -7.81 12.97
CA SER A 21 7.18 -7.80 13.90
C SER A 21 8.37 -8.85 13.96
N THR A 22 9.69 -8.48 13.88
CA THR A 22 10.55 -7.71 14.85
C THR A 22 11.99 -7.34 14.38
N SER A 23 12.54 -6.22 14.92
CA SER A 23 13.86 -5.51 14.83
C SER A 23 15.17 -6.35 14.82
N VAL A 24 16.40 -5.91 14.50
CA VAL A 24 17.10 -4.75 13.91
C VAL A 24 18.51 -5.30 13.57
N ASP A 25 19.11 -4.94 12.43
CA ASP A 25 20.53 -4.57 12.36
C ASP A 25 20.84 -3.93 11.01
N ALA A 26 21.43 -2.74 11.07
CA ALA A 26 21.83 -1.96 9.91
C ALA A 26 23.00 -2.63 9.19
N ALA A 27 22.87 -2.89 7.89
CA ALA A 27 24.04 -3.12 7.03
C ALA A 27 23.74 -2.96 5.53
N ASN A 28 24.53 -2.06 4.94
CA ASN A 28 25.03 -2.05 3.56
C ASN A 28 24.07 -1.71 2.41
N VAL A 29 24.20 -0.47 1.96
CA VAL A 29 23.90 0.01 0.59
C VAL A 29 24.62 -0.88 -0.43
N PRO A 30 23.94 -1.51 -1.40
CA PRO A 30 24.60 -2.11 -2.54
C PRO A 30 25.05 -0.99 -3.48
N GLU A 31 26.36 -0.91 -3.70
CA GLU A 31 26.93 -0.19 -4.84
C GLU A 31 26.43 -0.83 -6.15
N SER A 32 26.26 0.02 -7.18
CA SER A 32 26.06 -0.31 -8.60
C SER A 32 24.62 -0.35 -9.12
N THR A 33 24.13 0.84 -9.51
CA THR A 33 23.60 1.01 -10.87
C THR A 33 23.97 2.41 -11.37
N GLN A 34 25.24 2.61 -11.72
CA GLN A 34 25.60 3.75 -12.58
C GLN A 34 25.05 3.46 -13.98
N LEU A 35 24.07 4.25 -14.40
CA LEU A 35 23.69 4.40 -15.80
C LEU A 35 24.91 4.93 -16.57
N MET A 36 25.60 4.04 -17.28
CA MET A 36 26.48 4.43 -18.37
C MET A 36 25.64 5.06 -19.48
N VAL A 37 25.66 6.38 -19.55
CA VAL A 37 25.43 7.11 -20.79
C VAL A 37 26.73 7.83 -21.11
N GLU A 38 27.52 7.23 -22.01
CA GLU A 38 28.63 7.93 -22.65
C GLU A 38 28.08 9.12 -23.44
N ARG A 39 28.35 10.33 -22.93
CA ARG A 39 28.40 11.54 -23.73
C ARG A 39 29.65 12.30 -23.29
N GLU A 40 30.69 12.20 -24.10
CA GLU A 40 31.80 13.14 -24.05
C GLU A 40 31.25 14.56 -24.28
N ASP A 41 31.28 15.39 -23.25
CA ASP A 41 31.59 16.80 -23.42
C ASP A 41 32.28 17.31 -22.15
N ALA A 42 33.50 17.81 -22.36
CA ALA A 42 34.37 18.31 -21.32
C ALA A 42 33.84 19.62 -20.74
N GLY A 43 33.28 19.56 -19.53
CA GLY A 43 32.94 20.72 -18.73
C GLY A 43 32.64 20.33 -17.30
N LYS A 44 33.55 20.66 -16.37
CA LYS A 44 33.43 20.56 -14.89
C LYS A 44 32.20 19.78 -14.39
N SER A 45 32.38 18.48 -14.18
CA SER A 45 31.45 17.62 -13.46
C SER A 45 31.36 18.09 -11.99
N THR A 46 30.48 19.04 -11.70
CA THR A 46 29.78 19.05 -10.42
C THR A 46 28.97 17.77 -10.36
N ALA A 47 29.25 16.93 -9.35
CA ALA A 47 28.37 15.81 -9.05
C ALA A 47 26.92 16.34 -8.98
N PRO A 48 25.93 15.64 -9.56
CA PRO A 48 24.54 16.08 -9.43
C PRO A 48 24.24 16.26 -7.94
N GLU A 49 23.72 17.44 -7.56
CA GLU A 49 23.31 17.68 -6.19
C GLU A 49 22.30 16.58 -5.81
N PRO A 50 22.47 15.92 -4.64
CA PRO A 50 21.50 14.93 -4.20
C PRO A 50 20.11 15.56 -4.14
N PHE A 51 19.13 14.85 -4.67
CA PHE A 51 17.73 15.29 -4.70
C PHE A 51 17.28 15.59 -3.25
N PRO A 52 16.78 16.81 -2.93
CA PRO A 52 16.41 17.18 -1.56
C PRO A 52 15.43 16.23 -0.88
N VAL A 53 14.58 15.55 -1.67
CA VAL A 53 13.63 14.54 -1.19
C VAL A 53 14.33 13.28 -0.66
N VAL A 54 15.41 12.82 -1.28
CA VAL A 54 16.12 11.61 -0.86
C VAL A 54 16.80 11.85 0.50
N GLU A 55 17.42 13.01 0.69
CA GLU A 55 18.00 13.38 1.98
C GLU A 55 16.92 13.52 3.06
N PHE A 56 15.75 14.08 2.71
CA PHE A 56 14.61 14.18 3.62
C PHE A 56 14.16 12.78 4.11
N TRP A 57 13.99 11.83 3.19
CA TRP A 57 13.63 10.44 3.49
C TRP A 57 14.68 9.69 4.32
N GLN A 58 15.96 10.04 4.20
CA GLN A 58 17.03 9.44 5.02
C GLN A 58 17.06 9.99 6.46
N ILE A 59 16.73 11.27 6.65
CA ILE A 59 16.84 11.95 7.95
C ILE A 59 15.58 11.76 8.80
N MET A 60 14.41 11.89 8.18
CA MET A 60 13.14 11.97 8.91
C MET A 60 12.79 10.74 9.75
N PRO A 61 13.02 9.48 9.32
CA PRO A 61 12.74 8.31 10.15
C PRO A 61 13.42 8.36 11.52
N SER A 62 14.65 8.90 11.58
CA SER A 62 15.38 9.04 12.86
C SER A 62 14.80 10.12 13.77
N LYS A 63 14.12 11.13 13.20
CA LYS A 63 13.52 12.25 13.96
C LYS A 63 12.15 11.92 14.52
N ILE A 64 11.41 11.01 13.88
CA ILE A 64 10.05 10.63 14.27
C ILE A 64 10.00 9.27 14.96
N ALA A 65 11.15 8.64 15.21
CA ALA A 65 11.23 7.27 15.69
C ALA A 65 10.50 7.03 17.02
N GLU A 66 10.64 7.95 17.98
CA GLU A 66 9.98 7.83 19.30
C GLU A 66 8.46 7.96 19.18
N ASP A 67 7.97 8.93 18.41
CA ASP A 67 6.53 9.13 18.17
C ASP A 67 5.92 7.96 17.37
N LEU A 68 6.71 7.39 16.45
CA LEU A 68 6.30 6.28 15.63
C LEU A 68 6.23 4.97 16.44
N GLU A 69 7.08 4.77 17.45
CA GLU A 69 7.10 3.55 18.26
C GLU A 69 5.75 3.33 18.98
N GLU A 70 5.19 4.36 19.63
CA GLU A 70 3.87 4.27 20.28
C GLU A 70 2.76 3.97 19.27
N PHE A 71 2.83 4.56 18.08
CA PHE A 71 1.84 4.35 17.02
C PHE A 71 1.93 2.93 16.43
N LEU A 72 3.15 2.42 16.23
CA LEU A 72 3.42 1.07 15.73
C LEU A 72 2.88 -0.01 16.67
N GLU A 73 3.04 0.15 17.99
CA GLU A 73 2.51 -0.81 18.96
C GLU A 73 0.98 -0.93 18.87
N SER A 74 0.29 0.20 18.68
CA SER A 74 -1.17 0.21 18.48
C SER A 74 -1.56 -0.53 17.20
N VAL A 75 -0.87 -0.26 16.09
CA VAL A 75 -1.15 -0.87 14.78
C VAL A 75 -0.89 -2.38 14.81
N GLU A 76 0.23 -2.81 15.41
CA GLU A 76 0.57 -4.22 15.53
C GLU A 76 -0.47 -4.98 16.36
N SER A 77 -0.97 -4.37 17.43
CA SER A 77 -2.02 -4.95 18.28
C SER A 77 -3.31 -5.19 17.50
N GLU A 78 -3.74 -4.21 16.70
CA GLU A 78 -4.96 -4.32 15.90
C GLU A 78 -4.84 -5.33 14.78
N LEU A 79 -3.71 -5.32 14.08
CA LEU A 79 -3.48 -6.33 13.05
C LEU A 79 -3.45 -7.74 13.65
N ARG A 80 -2.77 -7.91 14.80
CA ARG A 80 -2.76 -9.19 15.49
C ARG A 80 -4.18 -9.64 15.84
N ALA A 81 -5.06 -8.71 16.22
CA ALA A 81 -6.47 -8.99 16.45
C ALA A 81 -7.20 -9.36 15.14
N ALA A 82 -6.94 -8.65 14.03
CA ALA A 82 -7.54 -8.92 12.73
C ALA A 82 -7.14 -10.30 12.17
N LEU A 83 -5.93 -10.76 12.49
CA LEU A 83 -5.40 -12.08 12.14
C LEU A 83 -5.94 -13.23 13.02
N VAL A 84 -6.74 -12.94 14.05
CA VAL A 84 -7.39 -13.98 14.85
C VAL A 84 -8.56 -14.57 14.06
N PRO A 85 -8.59 -15.90 13.83
CA PRO A 85 -9.72 -16.54 13.17
C PRO A 85 -11.05 -16.27 13.88
N THR A 86 -12.06 -15.87 13.11
CA THR A 86 -13.39 -15.53 13.63
C THR A 86 -14.35 -16.72 13.65
N GLY A 87 -13.92 -17.87 13.12
CA GLY A 87 -14.73 -19.08 13.04
C GLY A 87 -13.93 -20.36 12.85
N GLU A 88 -14.65 -21.48 12.85
CA GLU A 88 -14.10 -22.81 12.59
C GLU A 88 -13.69 -22.99 11.11
N THR A 89 -12.90 -24.04 10.84
CA THR A 89 -12.51 -24.40 9.48
C THR A 89 -13.73 -24.68 8.60
N GLU A 90 -13.83 -23.97 7.48
CA GLU A 90 -14.92 -24.13 6.53
C GLU A 90 -14.58 -25.16 5.45
N ALA A 91 -15.36 -26.24 5.38
CA ALA A 91 -15.17 -27.24 4.32
C ALA A 91 -15.38 -26.65 2.91
N GLY A 92 -14.38 -26.83 2.05
CA GLY A 92 -14.42 -26.38 0.65
C GLY A 92 -14.39 -24.85 0.48
N TRP A 93 -13.93 -24.10 1.48
CA TRP A 93 -13.82 -22.63 1.44
C TRP A 93 -13.19 -22.12 0.13
N ASN A 94 -12.12 -22.78 -0.30
CA ASN A 94 -11.32 -22.47 -1.48
C ASN A 94 -12.04 -22.69 -2.83
N THR A 95 -13.27 -23.23 -2.84
CA THR A 95 -14.07 -23.43 -4.07
C THR A 95 -15.27 -22.48 -4.17
N ARG A 96 -15.58 -21.76 -3.09
CA ARG A 96 -16.79 -20.91 -2.97
C ARG A 96 -16.66 -19.54 -3.65
N GLY A 97 -15.44 -19.14 -4.02
CA GLY A 97 -15.18 -17.88 -4.72
C GLY A 97 -15.46 -17.92 -6.22
N ILE A 98 -15.24 -16.78 -6.86
CA ILE A 98 -15.01 -16.67 -8.31
C ILE A 98 -13.55 -17.03 -8.62
N ASP A 99 -13.30 -17.55 -9.81
CA ASP A 99 -11.95 -17.63 -10.35
C ASP A 99 -11.59 -16.23 -10.88
N LEU A 100 -11.03 -15.38 -10.02
CA LEU A 100 -10.77 -13.98 -10.36
C LEU A 100 -9.76 -13.85 -11.50
N ILE A 101 -8.65 -14.59 -11.43
CA ILE A 101 -7.61 -14.58 -12.47
C ILE A 101 -8.19 -15.05 -13.79
N GLY A 102 -8.90 -16.18 -13.82
CA GLY A 102 -9.56 -16.67 -15.03
C GLY A 102 -10.63 -15.70 -15.55
N HIS A 103 -11.34 -14.99 -14.66
CA HIS A 103 -12.29 -13.96 -15.08
C HIS A 103 -11.58 -12.76 -15.73
N ILE A 104 -10.52 -12.23 -15.11
CA ILE A 104 -9.71 -11.13 -15.65
C ILE A 104 -9.08 -11.53 -16.99
N GLU A 105 -8.57 -12.75 -17.11
CA GLU A 105 -8.02 -13.30 -18.35
C GLU A 105 -9.06 -13.34 -19.49
N SER A 106 -10.32 -13.60 -19.17
CA SER A 106 -11.41 -13.63 -20.16
C SER A 106 -11.86 -12.25 -20.67
N LEU A 107 -11.45 -11.17 -20.00
CA LEU A 107 -11.80 -9.81 -20.41
C LEU A 107 -10.97 -9.35 -21.61
N PRO A 108 -11.44 -8.37 -22.41
CA PRO A 108 -10.64 -7.78 -23.48
C PRO A 108 -9.28 -7.29 -22.97
N GLY A 109 -8.21 -7.70 -23.64
CA GLY A 109 -6.83 -7.40 -23.25
C GLY A 109 -6.23 -8.36 -22.21
N GLY A 110 -7.04 -9.23 -21.60
CA GLY A 110 -6.62 -10.26 -20.65
C GLY A 110 -5.90 -9.69 -19.43
N ILE A 111 -5.13 -10.55 -18.77
CA ILE A 111 -4.39 -10.26 -17.53
C ILE A 111 -3.46 -9.05 -17.67
N ALA A 112 -2.82 -8.84 -18.82
CA ALA A 112 -1.86 -7.75 -19.02
C ALA A 112 -2.48 -6.34 -19.02
N ASN A 113 -3.79 -6.22 -19.27
CA ASN A 113 -4.47 -4.94 -19.42
C ASN A 113 -5.55 -4.69 -18.37
N ASN A 114 -5.77 -5.64 -17.45
CA ASN A 114 -6.82 -5.57 -16.45
C ASN A 114 -6.23 -5.82 -15.06
N GLY A 115 -6.63 -5.01 -14.10
CA GLY A 115 -6.20 -5.10 -12.70
C GLY A 115 -7.38 -4.99 -11.76
N LEU A 116 -7.15 -5.31 -10.48
CA LEU A 116 -8.13 -5.17 -9.42
C LEU A 116 -7.83 -3.90 -8.63
N LEU A 117 -8.73 -2.93 -8.71
CA LEU A 117 -8.67 -1.69 -7.95
C LEU A 117 -9.51 -1.85 -6.67
N THR A 118 -8.90 -1.58 -5.53
CA THR A 118 -9.60 -1.44 -4.25
C THR A 118 -9.83 0.04 -4.00
N LEU A 119 -11.09 0.45 -4.03
CA LEU A 119 -11.54 1.78 -3.66
C LEU A 119 -11.96 1.73 -2.18
N GLY A 120 -10.95 1.90 -1.34
CA GLY A 120 -11.05 1.98 0.11
C GLY A 120 -10.36 3.22 0.63
N GLU A 121 -10.17 3.28 1.93
CA GLU A 121 -9.48 4.40 2.58
C GLU A 121 -7.97 4.40 2.27
N VAL A 122 -7.40 3.24 1.90
CA VAL A 122 -6.05 3.14 1.30
C VAL A 122 -6.15 2.49 -0.08
N PRO A 123 -6.35 3.27 -1.15
CA PRO A 123 -6.52 2.72 -2.49
C PRO A 123 -5.34 1.86 -2.94
N SER A 124 -5.65 0.73 -3.58
CA SER A 124 -4.64 -0.18 -4.12
C SER A 124 -5.01 -0.72 -5.49
N LEU A 125 -4.00 -0.94 -6.34
CA LEU A 125 -4.15 -1.57 -7.64
C LEU A 125 -3.31 -2.83 -7.68
N GLU A 126 -3.98 -3.96 -7.71
CA GLU A 126 -3.38 -5.27 -7.86
C GLU A 126 -3.35 -5.69 -9.34
N LEU A 127 -2.17 -6.12 -9.78
CA LEU A 127 -1.91 -6.61 -11.12
C LEU A 127 -1.53 -8.08 -11.03
N PHE A 128 -2.21 -8.88 -11.82
CA PHE A 128 -1.90 -10.29 -12.01
C PHE A 128 -1.00 -10.37 -13.24
N GLY A 129 0.08 -11.16 -13.22
CA GLY A 129 0.94 -11.32 -14.40
C GLY A 129 1.90 -10.15 -14.66
N LYS A 130 2.34 -10.04 -15.92
CA LYS A 130 3.36 -9.06 -16.32
C LYS A 130 2.85 -7.63 -16.16
N ILE A 131 3.52 -6.87 -15.31
CA ILE A 131 3.21 -5.45 -15.08
C ILE A 131 3.62 -4.63 -16.32
N PRO A 132 2.77 -3.68 -16.79
CA PRO A 132 3.09 -2.79 -17.90
C PRO A 132 4.35 -1.97 -17.63
N ALA A 133 5.25 -1.88 -18.62
CA ALA A 133 6.54 -1.23 -18.45
C ALA A 133 6.45 0.29 -18.28
N ASP A 134 5.37 0.89 -18.77
CA ASP A 134 5.07 2.32 -18.72
C ASP A 134 4.22 2.73 -17.51
N ILE A 135 3.84 1.78 -16.64
CA ILE A 135 3.01 2.07 -15.48
C ILE A 135 3.65 3.10 -14.53
N LEU A 136 4.98 3.15 -14.51
CA LEU A 136 5.80 4.08 -13.72
C LEU A 136 6.40 5.22 -14.56
N ALA A 137 5.90 5.49 -15.78
CA ALA A 137 6.50 6.50 -16.67
C ALA A 137 6.61 7.89 -16.02
N ASP A 138 5.64 8.28 -15.19
CA ASP A 138 5.58 9.56 -14.48
C ASP A 138 5.91 9.42 -12.98
N TRP A 139 6.68 8.39 -12.61
CA TRP A 139 7.02 8.10 -11.22
C TRP A 139 8.53 8.06 -11.00
N GLU A 140 8.98 8.75 -9.96
CA GLU A 140 10.36 8.81 -9.51
C GLU A 140 10.59 7.76 -8.42
N TYR A 141 11.68 7.01 -8.56
CA TYR A 141 12.15 6.09 -7.53
C TYR A 141 12.66 6.87 -6.32
N ILE A 142 12.22 6.48 -5.12
CA ILE A 142 12.69 7.05 -3.85
C ILE A 142 13.63 6.09 -3.13
N GLN A 143 13.11 4.91 -2.76
CA GLN A 143 13.87 3.89 -2.04
C GLN A 143 13.27 2.50 -2.22
N ALA A 144 14.06 1.47 -1.96
CA ALA A 144 13.64 0.07 -1.95
C ALA A 144 14.23 -0.67 -0.75
N GLY A 145 13.45 -1.61 -0.22
CA GLY A 145 13.94 -2.56 0.76
C GLY A 145 14.95 -3.56 0.18
N PRO A 146 15.78 -4.21 1.02
CA PRO A 146 16.81 -5.15 0.59
C PRO A 146 16.33 -6.39 -0.18
N LYS A 147 15.04 -6.71 -0.13
CA LYS A 147 14.39 -7.85 -0.80
C LYS A 147 13.32 -7.41 -1.79
N ALA A 148 13.22 -6.11 -2.08
CA ALA A 148 12.23 -5.59 -3.00
C ALA A 148 12.52 -6.07 -4.43
N VAL A 149 11.45 -6.41 -5.13
CA VAL A 149 11.52 -6.83 -6.53
C VAL A 149 10.98 -5.70 -7.38
N SER A 150 11.68 -5.41 -8.49
CA SER A 150 11.25 -4.37 -9.42
C SER A 150 9.94 -4.78 -10.10
N PRO A 151 8.98 -3.86 -10.32
CA PRO A 151 7.74 -4.18 -11.04
C PRO A 151 7.95 -4.82 -12.40
N VAL A 152 9.04 -4.49 -13.11
CA VAL A 152 9.33 -5.05 -14.44
C VAL A 152 9.74 -6.52 -14.41
N ASP A 153 10.24 -7.00 -13.27
CA ASP A 153 10.70 -8.37 -13.05
C ASP A 153 9.64 -9.23 -12.35
N ALA A 154 8.66 -8.58 -11.71
CA ALA A 154 7.58 -9.23 -10.98
C ALA A 154 6.58 -9.94 -11.89
N LYS A 155 5.99 -11.02 -11.39
CA LYS A 155 4.92 -11.78 -12.08
C LYS A 155 3.51 -11.36 -11.66
N GLY A 156 3.43 -10.23 -10.97
CA GLY A 156 2.24 -9.67 -10.36
C GLY A 156 2.68 -8.81 -9.18
N GLY A 157 1.79 -7.96 -8.71
CA GLY A 157 2.10 -7.11 -7.58
C GLY A 157 1.02 -6.09 -7.33
N ILE A 158 1.15 -5.44 -6.19
CA ILE A 158 0.18 -4.46 -5.70
C ILE A 158 0.87 -3.12 -5.55
N PHE A 159 0.26 -2.10 -6.14
CA PHE A 159 0.55 -0.70 -5.86
C PHE A 159 -0.42 -0.19 -4.80
N VAL A 160 0.07 0.52 -3.80
CA VAL A 160 -0.74 1.07 -2.71
C VAL A 160 -0.41 2.55 -2.55
N ALA A 161 -1.42 3.42 -2.53
CA ALA A 161 -1.22 4.84 -2.22
C ALA A 161 -0.93 5.03 -0.74
N ILE A 162 0.12 5.80 -0.43
CA ILE A 162 0.57 6.03 0.95
C ILE A 162 0.66 7.51 1.32
N SER A 163 0.35 8.38 0.36
CA SER A 163 0.10 9.82 0.50
C SER A 163 -0.50 10.33 -0.82
N PRO A 164 -0.88 11.62 -0.96
CA PRO A 164 -1.38 12.18 -2.21
C PRO A 164 -0.43 12.09 -3.42
N VAL A 165 0.87 11.82 -3.21
CA VAL A 165 1.86 11.78 -4.29
C VAL A 165 2.79 10.56 -4.24
N HIS A 166 2.56 9.63 -3.32
CA HIS A 166 3.42 8.45 -3.16
C HIS A 166 2.63 7.16 -3.30
N VAL A 167 3.28 6.17 -3.90
CA VAL A 167 2.84 4.78 -3.89
C VAL A 167 3.96 3.87 -3.42
N VAL A 168 3.60 2.75 -2.81
CA VAL A 168 4.50 1.61 -2.63
C VAL A 168 4.14 0.50 -3.59
N PHE A 169 5.15 -0.25 -4.00
CA PHE A 169 5.00 -1.49 -4.75
C PHE A 169 5.46 -2.67 -3.91
N LEU A 170 4.65 -3.74 -3.90
CA LEU A 170 4.98 -5.05 -3.37
C LEU A 170 4.77 -6.11 -4.44
N GLU A 171 5.74 -7.01 -4.63
CA GLU A 171 5.52 -8.21 -5.45
C GLU A 171 4.50 -9.14 -4.79
N ALA A 172 3.52 -9.59 -5.57
CA ALA A 172 2.53 -10.57 -5.14
C ALA A 172 2.98 -11.98 -5.58
N ASP A 173 3.79 -12.67 -4.77
CA ASP A 173 4.15 -14.09 -4.98
C ASP A 173 3.03 -14.98 -4.43
N GLU A 174 1.95 -15.09 -5.20
CA GLU A 174 0.75 -15.86 -4.84
C GLU A 174 0.67 -17.22 -5.56
N ILE A 175 0.00 -18.17 -4.91
CA ILE A 175 -0.36 -19.47 -5.45
C ILE A 175 -1.88 -19.64 -5.46
N GLN A 176 -2.39 -20.20 -6.56
CA GLN A 176 -3.80 -20.51 -6.67
C GLN A 176 -4.11 -21.84 -5.98
N THR A 177 -4.98 -21.80 -4.96
CA THR A 177 -5.49 -22.98 -4.25
C THR A 177 -6.97 -23.13 -4.54
N GLY A 178 -7.34 -23.93 -5.54
CA GLY A 178 -8.72 -23.95 -6.04
C GLY A 178 -9.05 -22.61 -6.71
N LYS A 179 -9.97 -21.84 -6.12
CA LYS A 179 -10.32 -20.48 -6.54
C LYS A 179 -9.84 -19.40 -5.56
N ALA A 180 -9.09 -19.78 -4.52
CA ALA A 180 -8.44 -18.85 -3.63
C ALA A 180 -7.09 -18.42 -4.19
N SER A 181 -6.72 -17.16 -3.98
CA SER A 181 -5.34 -16.70 -4.11
C SER A 181 -4.70 -16.70 -2.73
N CYS A 182 -3.55 -17.34 -2.58
CA CYS A 182 -2.85 -17.42 -1.31
C CYS A 182 -1.45 -16.88 -1.48
N MET A 183 -0.96 -16.09 -0.54
CA MET A 183 0.47 -15.80 -0.47
C MET A 183 1.25 -17.11 -0.38
N LYS A 184 2.37 -17.22 -1.09
CA LYS A 184 3.15 -18.45 -1.10
C LYS A 184 3.98 -18.61 0.16
N ASN A 185 4.48 -17.50 0.70
CA ASN A 185 5.32 -17.46 1.89
C ASN A 185 4.81 -16.37 2.83
N PRO A 186 5.01 -16.52 4.15
CA PRO A 186 4.87 -15.38 5.05
C PRO A 186 5.92 -14.32 4.68
N ILE A 187 5.57 -13.06 4.85
CA ILE A 187 6.47 -11.93 4.60
C ILE A 187 6.96 -11.44 5.95
N ALA A 188 8.25 -11.48 6.25
CA ALA A 188 8.77 -10.83 7.46
C ALA A 188 9.28 -9.43 7.07
N LYS A 189 8.94 -8.40 7.86
CA LYS A 189 9.27 -6.99 7.63
C LYS A 189 8.90 -6.51 6.24
N ALA A 190 7.70 -5.99 6.06
CA ALA A 190 7.22 -5.61 4.73
C ALA A 190 8.12 -4.66 4.00
N SER A 191 8.68 -3.69 4.74
CA SER A 191 9.54 -2.65 4.17
C SER A 191 10.76 -3.27 3.48
N ASP A 192 11.19 -4.47 3.87
CA ASP A 192 12.24 -5.18 3.15
C ASP A 192 11.85 -5.51 1.71
N HIS A 193 10.55 -5.66 1.44
CA HIS A 193 9.99 -6.10 0.17
C HIS A 193 9.34 -4.97 -0.63
N LEU A 194 9.22 -3.76 -0.06
CA LEU A 194 8.56 -2.62 -0.69
C LEU A 194 9.54 -1.74 -1.49
N THR A 195 9.03 -1.16 -2.58
CA THR A 195 9.67 -0.03 -3.25
C THR A 195 8.76 1.19 -3.19
N VAL A 196 9.30 2.34 -2.82
CA VAL A 196 8.58 3.62 -2.75
C VAL A 196 8.83 4.42 -4.02
N TYR A 197 7.73 4.94 -4.59
CA TYR A 197 7.76 5.85 -5.73
C TYR A 197 7.01 7.14 -5.40
N ARG A 198 7.44 8.23 -6.04
CA ARG A 198 6.84 9.57 -5.94
C ARG A 198 6.41 10.05 -7.32
N TYR A 199 5.24 10.66 -7.42
CA TYR A 199 4.74 11.18 -8.69
C TYR A 199 5.56 12.40 -9.14
N SER A 200 6.13 12.35 -10.36
CA SER A 200 7.02 13.40 -10.88
C SER A 200 6.27 14.66 -11.31
N GLY A 201 4.97 14.55 -11.62
CA GLY A 201 4.12 15.66 -12.04
C GLY A 201 3.87 16.72 -10.96
N ILE A 202 4.22 16.45 -9.70
CA ILE A 202 4.13 17.39 -8.57
C ILE A 202 5.54 17.54 -7.99
N PRO A 203 6.30 18.60 -8.33
CA PRO A 203 7.66 18.79 -7.82
C PRO A 203 7.71 18.91 -6.30
N PHE A 204 8.78 18.40 -5.68
CA PHE A 204 9.02 18.59 -4.25
C PHE A 204 9.52 20.01 -3.97
N ASP A 205 8.82 20.75 -3.11
CA ASP A 205 9.25 22.07 -2.63
C ASP A 205 9.51 22.02 -1.11
N PRO A 206 10.78 22.11 -0.65
CA PRO A 206 11.11 22.05 0.76
C PRO A 206 10.63 23.26 1.57
N ALA A 207 10.17 24.34 0.89
CA ALA A 207 9.55 25.50 1.53
C ALA A 207 8.02 25.40 1.61
N SER A 208 7.42 24.35 1.05
CA SER A 208 5.98 24.13 1.02
C SER A 208 5.57 23.15 2.12
N ASP A 209 4.75 23.64 3.06
CA ASP A 209 4.16 22.78 4.11
C ASP A 209 3.43 21.58 3.51
N ALA A 210 2.64 21.79 2.45
CA ALA A 210 1.92 20.71 1.76
C ALA A 210 2.85 19.63 1.17
N SER A 211 4.04 20.02 0.68
CA SER A 211 5.03 19.04 0.24
C SER A 211 5.60 18.27 1.43
N LEU A 212 6.01 18.97 2.49
CA LEU A 212 6.57 18.35 3.70
C LEU A 212 5.57 17.42 4.39
N GLU A 213 4.29 17.78 4.43
CA GLU A 213 3.19 16.96 4.96
C GLU A 213 3.03 15.67 4.15
N ALA A 214 2.98 15.75 2.82
CA ALA A 214 2.83 14.57 1.97
C ALA A 214 4.05 13.62 2.07
N GLU A 215 5.27 14.16 2.15
CA GLU A 215 6.47 13.34 2.38
C GLU A 215 6.45 12.70 3.78
N THR A 216 6.04 13.45 4.81
CA THR A 216 6.00 12.96 6.18
C THR A 216 4.93 11.87 6.34
N GLU A 217 3.73 12.06 5.79
CA GLU A 217 2.67 11.06 5.72
C GLU A 217 3.17 9.78 5.05
N ALA A 218 3.84 9.91 3.89
CA ALA A 218 4.40 8.76 3.19
C ALA A 218 5.45 8.02 4.01
N ILE A 219 6.33 8.73 4.72
CA ILE A 219 7.36 8.12 5.59
C ILE A 219 6.72 7.41 6.77
N VAL A 220 5.71 8.02 7.41
CA VAL A 220 4.97 7.41 8.52
C VAL A 220 4.26 6.15 8.03
N MET A 221 3.49 6.23 6.94
CA MET A 221 2.79 5.09 6.35
C MET A 221 3.75 3.97 5.90
N HIS A 222 4.86 4.32 5.25
CA HIS A 222 5.91 3.37 4.89
C HIS A 222 6.49 2.66 6.11
N SER A 223 6.78 3.41 7.18
CA SER A 223 7.36 2.85 8.39
C SER A 223 6.35 2.01 9.18
N MET A 224 5.07 2.41 9.16
CA MET A 224 3.95 1.60 9.64
C MET A 224 3.89 0.27 8.92
N MET A 225 3.89 0.26 7.59
CA MET A 225 3.94 -0.99 6.83
C MET A 225 5.25 -1.75 7.06
N GLY A 226 6.36 -1.06 7.36
CA GLY A 226 7.67 -1.66 7.54
C GLY A 226 7.87 -2.47 8.82
N GLY A 227 7.13 -2.17 9.90
CA GLY A 227 7.28 -2.79 11.22
C GLY A 227 6.70 -4.20 11.36
N LEU A 228 6.34 -4.82 10.25
CA LEU A 228 5.20 -5.69 10.19
C LEU A 228 5.64 -7.01 9.41
N ASP A 229 5.33 -8.23 9.90
CA ASP A 229 5.40 -9.62 9.34
C ASP A 229 4.07 -10.40 9.07
N SER A 230 3.75 -10.70 7.82
CA SER A 230 2.47 -11.27 7.43
C SER A 230 2.50 -12.78 7.50
N PRO A 231 1.56 -13.45 8.19
CA PRO A 231 1.37 -14.87 7.99
C PRO A 231 0.86 -15.13 6.57
N VAL A 232 0.88 -16.38 6.13
CA VAL A 232 0.21 -16.73 4.88
C VAL A 232 -1.30 -16.50 5.02
N ILE A 233 -1.84 -15.64 4.17
CA ILE A 233 -3.27 -15.34 4.06
C ILE A 233 -3.73 -15.81 2.68
N CYS A 234 -4.96 -16.29 2.64
CA CYS A 234 -5.66 -16.65 1.43
C CYS A 234 -6.91 -15.79 1.25
N SER A 235 -7.07 -15.24 0.06
CA SER A 235 -8.23 -14.45 -0.34
C SER A 235 -9.13 -15.25 -1.28
N ILE A 236 -10.43 -15.15 -1.06
CA ILE A 236 -11.45 -15.55 -2.05
C ILE A 236 -12.29 -14.33 -2.40
N TYR A 237 -12.64 -14.22 -3.68
CA TYR A 237 -13.48 -13.14 -4.15
C TYR A 237 -14.90 -13.65 -4.39
N ARG A 238 -15.91 -12.87 -3.99
CA ARG A 238 -17.33 -13.18 -4.27
C ARG A 238 -18.03 -11.93 -4.80
N ARG A 239 -19.17 -12.14 -5.46
CA ARG A 239 -20.05 -11.03 -5.84
C ARG A 239 -21.17 -10.85 -4.82
N ASP A 240 -21.45 -9.60 -4.46
CA ASP A 240 -22.65 -9.24 -3.70
C ASP A 240 -23.91 -9.33 -4.57
N GLN A 241 -25.08 -9.02 -3.99
CA GLN A 241 -26.37 -9.04 -4.71
C GLN A 241 -26.46 -8.00 -5.83
N LYS A 242 -25.62 -6.96 -5.79
CA LYS A 242 -25.54 -5.89 -6.79
C LYS A 242 -24.46 -6.18 -7.85
N GLY A 243 -23.69 -7.26 -7.68
CA GLY A 243 -22.64 -7.69 -8.58
C GLY A 243 -21.24 -7.14 -8.24
N HIS A 244 -21.08 -6.38 -7.15
CA HIS A 244 -19.80 -5.85 -6.72
C HIS A 244 -18.90 -6.98 -6.20
N LEU A 245 -17.60 -6.87 -6.47
CA LEU A 245 -16.62 -7.80 -5.93
C LEU A 245 -16.35 -7.48 -4.45
N LEU A 246 -16.23 -8.53 -3.65
CA LEU A 246 -15.87 -8.50 -2.23
C LEU A 246 -14.73 -9.49 -1.99
N ASN A 247 -13.75 -9.11 -1.18
CA ASN A 247 -12.67 -9.98 -0.71
C ASN A 247 -13.08 -10.62 0.62
N PHE A 248 -12.73 -11.89 0.80
CA PHE A 248 -12.86 -12.60 2.05
C PHE A 248 -11.57 -13.31 2.36
N ALA A 249 -11.01 -13.04 3.54
CA ALA A 249 -9.73 -13.56 3.96
C ALA A 249 -9.87 -14.81 4.82
N TYR A 250 -8.92 -15.72 4.64
CA TYR A 250 -8.84 -17.00 5.31
C TYR A 250 -7.40 -17.30 5.69
N THR A 251 -7.25 -18.04 6.77
CA THR A 251 -6.00 -18.78 7.03
C THR A 251 -5.82 -19.88 5.97
N PRO A 252 -4.61 -20.44 5.78
CA PRO A 252 -4.38 -21.48 4.78
C PRO A 252 -5.18 -22.76 5.03
N ASP A 253 -5.55 -23.03 6.28
CA ASP A 253 -6.38 -24.15 6.68
C ASP A 253 -7.89 -23.88 6.56
N GLY A 254 -8.30 -22.68 6.13
CA GLY A 254 -9.69 -22.37 5.81
C GLY A 254 -10.52 -21.84 6.97
N ARG A 255 -9.90 -21.27 8.00
CA ARG A 255 -10.63 -20.52 9.02
C ARG A 255 -10.79 -19.06 8.58
N PRO A 256 -12.00 -18.48 8.68
CA PRO A 256 -12.23 -17.12 8.22
C PRO A 256 -11.51 -16.10 9.11
N LEU A 257 -10.98 -15.05 8.49
CA LEU A 257 -10.37 -13.90 9.14
C LEU A 257 -11.32 -12.70 9.02
N GLY A 258 -12.53 -12.83 9.56
CA GLY A 258 -13.62 -11.89 9.26
C GLY A 258 -13.44 -10.45 9.72
N LEU A 259 -12.41 -10.15 10.53
CA LEU A 259 -12.03 -8.77 10.88
C LEU A 259 -11.20 -8.10 9.78
N MET A 260 -10.69 -8.88 8.83
CA MET A 260 -10.03 -8.41 7.61
C MET A 260 -11.01 -8.10 6.48
N ASP A 261 -12.22 -8.68 6.55
CA ASP A 261 -13.22 -8.57 5.50
C ASP A 261 -13.87 -7.19 5.62
N ASP A 262 -13.41 -6.21 4.83
CA ASP A 262 -14.07 -4.92 4.79
C ASP A 262 -15.26 -4.92 3.83
N ALA A 263 -16.45 -4.71 4.39
CA ALA A 263 -17.67 -4.56 3.63
C ALA A 263 -17.78 -3.18 2.94
N GLY A 264 -16.94 -2.21 3.33
CA GLY A 264 -16.82 -0.88 2.74
C GLY A 264 -15.96 -0.84 1.48
N ASP A 265 -14.96 -1.72 1.39
CA ASP A 265 -14.03 -1.82 0.26
C ASP A 265 -14.75 -2.24 -1.02
N ARG A 266 -14.73 -1.32 -1.99
CA ARG A 266 -15.27 -1.60 -3.33
C ARG A 266 -14.15 -2.08 -4.22
N LEU A 267 -14.28 -3.32 -4.68
CA LEU A 267 -13.35 -3.90 -5.63
C LEU A 267 -13.89 -3.76 -7.05
N GLU A 268 -13.08 -3.17 -7.93
CA GLU A 268 -13.41 -2.91 -9.31
C GLU A 268 -12.34 -3.51 -10.24
N ILE A 269 -12.77 -4.09 -11.36
CA ILE A 269 -11.82 -4.47 -12.40
C ILE A 269 -11.65 -3.28 -13.34
N VAL A 270 -10.42 -2.78 -13.43
CA VAL A 270 -10.07 -1.59 -14.22
C VAL A 270 -9.11 -1.95 -15.34
N SER A 271 -9.08 -1.11 -16.38
CA SER A 271 -8.16 -1.20 -17.51
C SER A 271 -7.59 0.18 -17.84
N GLY A 272 -6.52 0.25 -18.63
CA GLY A 272 -5.88 1.52 -18.99
C GLY A 272 -5.26 2.18 -17.76
N PHE A 273 -4.22 1.56 -17.21
CA PHE A 273 -3.66 1.94 -15.92
C PHE A 273 -3.06 3.34 -15.95
N ASN A 274 -3.63 4.22 -15.12
CA ASN A 274 -3.05 5.50 -14.74
C ASN A 274 -2.98 5.49 -13.21
N LEU A 275 -1.81 5.10 -12.68
CA LEU A 275 -1.64 4.93 -11.24
C LEU A 275 -2.03 6.17 -10.46
N TYR A 276 -1.65 7.35 -10.93
CA TYR A 276 -1.91 8.59 -10.20
C TYR A 276 -3.41 8.88 -10.13
N GLU A 277 -4.12 8.79 -11.25
CA GLU A 277 -5.57 9.01 -11.27
C GLU A 277 -6.34 7.94 -10.47
N GLN A 278 -5.88 6.69 -10.52
CA GLN A 278 -6.57 5.56 -9.88
C GLN A 278 -6.34 5.50 -8.37
N LEU A 279 -5.13 5.84 -7.89
CA LEU A 279 -4.75 5.65 -6.50
C LEU A 279 -4.64 6.97 -5.72
N ASN A 280 -4.19 8.05 -6.35
CA ASN A 280 -3.72 9.24 -5.63
C ASN A 280 -4.60 10.49 -5.86
N ALA A 281 -5.25 10.64 -7.01
CA ALA A 281 -6.02 11.85 -7.34
C ALA A 281 -7.20 12.13 -6.39
N ASN A 282 -7.74 11.09 -5.75
CA ASN A 282 -8.81 11.20 -4.75
C ASN A 282 -8.38 10.64 -3.38
N TYR A 283 -7.07 10.48 -3.15
CA TYR A 283 -6.57 10.02 -1.86
C TYR A 283 -7.00 11.00 -0.77
N THR A 284 -7.63 10.46 0.27
CA THR A 284 -7.98 11.24 1.45
C THR A 284 -6.96 10.90 2.52
N SER A 285 -6.23 11.91 3.00
CA SER A 285 -5.19 11.71 4.00
C SER A 285 -5.76 11.08 5.26
N ALA A 286 -5.03 10.10 5.80
CA ALA A 286 -5.34 9.51 7.09
C ALA A 286 -5.05 10.47 8.26
N PHE A 287 -4.28 11.55 8.02
CA PHE A 287 -3.81 12.50 9.03
C PHE A 287 -4.55 13.84 9.02
N THR A 288 -5.50 14.06 8.10
CA THR A 288 -6.31 15.28 8.14
C THR A 288 -7.30 15.25 9.31
N ASP A 289 -7.08 16.14 10.27
CA ASP A 289 -8.05 16.48 11.32
C ASP A 289 -9.30 17.09 10.67
N ASP A 290 -10.29 16.24 10.40
CA ASP A 290 -11.67 16.71 10.29
C ASP A 290 -12.15 17.10 11.71
N GLU A 291 -11.60 18.20 12.24
CA GLU A 291 -12.42 19.07 13.09
C GLU A 291 -13.53 19.61 12.18
N GLN A 292 -14.63 18.86 12.10
CA GLN A 292 -15.91 19.44 11.71
C GLN A 292 -16.11 20.66 12.61
N SER A 293 -15.82 21.83 12.06
CA SER A 293 -16.22 23.11 12.58
C SER A 293 -17.74 23.10 12.58
N GLY A 294 -18.32 22.54 13.65
CA GLY A 294 -19.74 22.70 13.93
C GLY A 294 -20.03 24.21 13.93
N PRO A 295 -21.14 24.67 13.35
CA PRO A 295 -21.47 26.08 13.34
C PRO A 295 -21.49 26.56 14.78
N ALA A 296 -20.69 27.61 15.07
CA ALA A 296 -20.60 28.22 16.38
C ALA A 296 -22.01 28.37 16.97
N GLU A 297 -22.25 27.74 18.12
CA GLU A 297 -23.46 27.97 18.90
C GLU A 297 -23.58 29.47 19.12
N ALA A 298 -24.61 30.07 18.51
CA ALA A 298 -25.03 31.41 18.81
C ALA A 298 -25.35 31.45 20.31
N VAL A 299 -24.49 32.13 21.06
CA VAL A 299 -24.72 32.49 22.46
C VAL A 299 -26.11 33.13 22.54
N SER A 300 -27.05 32.38 23.10
CA SER A 300 -28.36 32.92 23.45
C SER A 300 -28.16 33.77 24.69
N ASP A 301 -28.17 35.08 24.49
CA ASP A 301 -28.13 36.10 25.54
C ASP A 301 -29.50 36.13 26.27
N PRO A 302 -29.58 35.90 27.59
CA PRO A 302 -30.82 36.08 28.32
C PRO A 302 -30.91 37.53 28.80
N SER A 303 -31.85 38.29 28.24
CA SER A 303 -32.34 39.56 28.78
C SER A 303 -33.87 39.55 28.85
#